data_AF-A0A7L4P6G3-F1
#
_entry.id   AF-A0A7L4P6G3-F1
#
_cell.length_a   1.000
_cell.length_b   1.000
_cell.length_c   1.000
_cell.angle_alpha   90.00
_cell.angle_beta   90.00
_cell.angle_gamma   90.00
#
_symmetry.space_group_name_H-M   'P 1'
#
loop_
_entity.id
_entity.type
_entity.pdbx_description
1 polymer ?
#
loop_
_entity_poly.entity_id
_entity_poly.type
_entity_poly.pdbx_seq_one_letter_code
_entity_poly.pdbx_strand_id
1 'polypeptide(L)'
;MNLVNYKLLIFLFIGFIAFPSGVFALVNVHETSGSYLDANTPPVTANVFLPVLKVGRGIDLEDIQEFMALPLEDKIFSILFVVAILAFVIWYTLMGKKMALFLRIPIIIGLSLLILVPTYLSGNMIWFMVAAITITVVLIVTWYQEHGRFMNTTRLIGTLLGALLLLGLLVGLPAYYYFTASEEMSNIEVSSKNPSLQIIDYKAYRLSFSGSTVEFGGYVKNNGNTPVSFVKINATGYDTNGNIVSNKTTFVDDDRIFPGSSSKFGYLSKKFSGSLEDPERRIVKVKLEVIDYI
;
A
#
# COMPACT_ATOMS: atom_id res chain seq x y z
N MET A 1 -49.43 5.07 2.87
CA MET A 1 -48.28 4.37 2.28
C MET A 1 -47.19 5.41 2.07
N ASN A 2 -46.35 5.64 3.08
CA ASN A 2 -45.44 6.77 3.09
C ASN A 2 -44.21 6.46 2.24
N LEU A 3 -43.89 7.35 1.30
CA LEU A 3 -42.62 7.39 0.59
C LEU A 3 -41.49 7.35 1.63
N VAL A 4 -40.92 6.18 1.88
CA VAL A 4 -39.58 6.10 2.45
C VAL A 4 -38.69 6.75 1.41
N ASN A 5 -38.24 7.97 1.76
CA ASN A 5 -37.50 8.93 0.97
C ASN A 5 -36.50 8.29 0.00
N TYR A 6 -36.86 8.22 -1.28
CA TYR A 6 -35.91 8.06 -2.38
C TYR A 6 -34.77 9.10 -2.30
N LYS A 7 -35.00 10.23 -1.62
CA LYS A 7 -33.98 11.23 -1.31
C LYS A 7 -32.74 10.64 -0.62
N LEU A 8 -32.87 9.68 0.31
CA LEU A 8 -31.69 9.10 0.98
C LEU A 8 -30.89 8.20 0.02
N LEU A 9 -31.58 7.42 -0.81
CA LEU A 9 -30.95 6.54 -1.80
C LEU A 9 -30.29 7.37 -2.91
N ILE A 10 -30.97 8.42 -3.38
CA ILE A 10 -30.44 9.39 -4.34
C ILE A 10 -29.28 10.17 -3.74
N PHE A 11 -29.33 10.54 -2.45
CA PHE A 11 -28.23 11.23 -1.77
C PHE A 11 -27.00 10.34 -1.59
N LEU A 12 -27.20 9.06 -1.24
CA LEU A 12 -26.13 8.06 -1.21
C LEU A 12 -25.58 7.78 -2.61
N PHE A 13 -26.43 7.73 -3.63
CA PHE A 13 -26.04 7.47 -5.01
C PHE A 13 -25.29 8.66 -5.64
N ILE A 14 -25.77 9.89 -5.43
CA ILE A 14 -25.09 11.13 -5.82
C ILE A 14 -23.81 11.30 -5.01
N GLY A 15 -23.79 10.97 -3.72
CA GLY A 15 -22.57 10.89 -2.92
C GLY A 15 -21.58 9.90 -3.54
N PHE A 16 -21.99 8.67 -3.82
CA PHE A 16 -21.09 7.65 -4.39
C PHE A 16 -20.58 7.99 -5.80
N ILE A 17 -21.35 8.72 -6.61
CA ILE A 17 -20.96 9.19 -7.95
C ILE A 17 -20.16 10.51 -7.89
N ALA A 18 -20.32 11.32 -6.84
CA ALA A 18 -19.56 12.54 -6.62
C ALA A 18 -18.25 12.32 -5.83
N PHE A 19 -18.04 11.14 -5.25
CA PHE A 19 -16.82 10.75 -4.54
C PHE A 19 -15.73 9.99 -5.32
N PRO A 20 -15.90 9.48 -6.57
CA PRO A 20 -14.83 8.76 -7.25
C PRO A 20 -13.74 9.71 -7.77
N SER A 21 -13.94 11.03 -7.70
CA SER A 21 -12.93 12.02 -8.10
C SER A 21 -11.89 12.33 -7.01
N GLY A 22 -11.59 11.35 -6.14
CA GLY A 22 -10.29 11.29 -5.47
C GLY A 22 -9.20 10.95 -6.50
N VAL A 23 -9.06 11.80 -7.50
CA VAL A 23 -8.04 11.76 -8.53
C VAL A 23 -6.76 12.26 -7.89
N PHE A 24 -5.69 11.47 -8.00
CA PHE A 24 -4.41 11.78 -7.38
C PHE A 24 -3.70 12.83 -8.23
N ALA A 25 -4.10 14.09 -8.08
CA ALA A 25 -3.43 15.17 -8.79
C ALA A 25 -2.00 15.32 -8.27
N LEU A 26 -1.04 15.18 -9.19
CA LEU A 26 0.36 15.54 -8.97
C LEU A 26 0.41 17.07 -8.82
N VAL A 27 0.37 17.58 -7.58
CA VAL A 27 0.49 19.01 -7.34
C VAL A 27 1.97 19.36 -7.38
N ASN A 28 2.40 20.00 -8.47
CA ASN A 28 3.64 20.75 -8.50
C ASN A 28 3.50 21.93 -7.53
N VAL A 29 3.97 21.77 -6.29
CA VAL A 29 4.02 22.89 -5.35
C VAL A 29 5.15 23.81 -5.81
N HIS A 30 4.78 24.84 -6.57
CA HIS A 30 5.68 25.96 -6.79
C HIS A 30 5.74 26.74 -5.47
N GLU A 31 6.79 26.53 -4.68
CA GLU A 31 7.05 27.33 -3.49
C GLU A 31 7.32 28.79 -3.90
N THR A 32 6.26 29.58 -4.00
CA THR A 32 6.36 31.05 -3.98
C THR A 32 6.36 31.51 -2.52
N SER A 33 7.37 31.13 -1.74
CA SER A 33 7.69 31.80 -0.49
C SER A 33 9.11 32.31 -0.58
N GLY A 34 9.23 33.60 -0.89
CA GLY A 34 10.51 34.29 -0.98
C GLY A 34 11.28 34.23 0.33
N SER A 35 12.34 33.44 0.32
CA SER A 35 13.48 33.60 1.22
C SER A 35 14.70 33.87 0.34
N TYR A 36 15.15 35.12 0.34
CA TYR A 36 16.32 35.61 -0.39
C TYR A 36 17.63 35.16 0.29
N LEU A 37 17.86 33.87 0.41
CA LEU A 37 19.15 33.34 0.87
C LEU A 37 19.49 32.08 0.08
N ASP A 38 19.97 32.32 -1.16
CA ASP A 38 21.08 31.63 -1.84
C ASP A 38 20.78 31.47 -3.35
N ALA A 39 21.47 32.25 -4.19
CA ALA A 39 21.13 32.44 -5.61
C ALA A 39 21.70 31.38 -6.56
N ASN A 40 22.29 30.29 -6.05
CA ASN A 40 23.04 29.32 -6.85
C ASN A 40 22.55 27.87 -6.75
N THR A 41 21.38 27.61 -6.14
CA THR A 41 20.79 26.27 -6.19
C THR A 41 19.79 26.17 -7.35
N PRO A 42 19.91 25.16 -8.24
CA PRO A 42 18.93 24.96 -9.29
C PRO A 42 17.55 24.71 -8.65
N PRO A 43 16.45 25.20 -9.25
CA PRO A 43 15.11 25.04 -8.67
C PRO A 43 14.80 23.54 -8.54
N VAL A 44 14.64 23.09 -7.29
CA VAL A 44 14.21 21.73 -6.97
C VAL A 44 12.69 21.72 -7.01
N THR A 45 12.11 21.23 -8.10
CA THR A 45 10.69 20.90 -8.16
C THR A 45 10.43 19.68 -7.29
N ALA A 46 9.88 19.88 -6.09
CA ALA A 46 9.41 18.79 -5.25
C ALA A 46 7.97 18.42 -5.63
N ASN A 47 7.78 17.20 -6.13
CA ASN A 47 6.46 16.63 -6.40
C ASN A 47 5.92 16.01 -5.12
N VAL A 48 5.07 16.73 -4.39
CA VAL A 48 4.45 16.21 -3.16
C VAL A 48 3.11 15.54 -3.52
N PHE A 49 2.99 14.24 -3.23
CA PHE A 49 1.71 13.53 -3.30
C PHE A 49 0.87 13.86 -2.07
N LEU A 50 0.00 14.86 -2.19
CA LEU A 50 -1.06 15.11 -1.21
C LEU A 50 -2.40 14.62 -1.78
N PRO A 51 -3.22 13.88 -1.00
CA PRO A 51 -4.58 13.59 -1.41
C PRO A 51 -5.39 14.90 -1.38
N VAL A 52 -5.53 15.53 -2.54
CA VAL A 52 -6.42 16.70 -2.69
C VAL A 52 -7.83 16.18 -2.97
N LEU A 53 -8.63 16.06 -1.91
CA LEU A 53 -10.07 15.90 -2.04
C LEU A 53 -10.65 17.18 -2.65
N LYS A 54 -10.81 17.23 -3.99
CA LYS A 54 -11.56 18.29 -4.68
C LYS A 54 -13.06 18.09 -4.46
N VAL A 55 -13.53 18.36 -3.24
CA VAL A 55 -14.96 18.32 -2.93
C VAL A 55 -15.66 19.46 -3.66
N GLY A 56 -16.53 19.12 -4.63
CA GLY A 56 -17.48 20.07 -5.23
C GLY A 56 -17.21 20.53 -6.67
N ARG A 57 -16.27 19.94 -7.41
CA ARG A 57 -16.18 20.11 -8.87
C ARG A 57 -16.82 18.90 -9.57
N GLY A 58 -17.57 19.17 -10.64
CA GLY A 58 -18.03 18.12 -11.55
C GLY A 58 -16.84 17.46 -12.26
N ILE A 59 -17.05 16.25 -12.76
CA ILE A 59 -16.04 15.50 -13.55
C ILE A 59 -15.64 16.36 -14.75
N ASP A 60 -14.38 16.77 -14.81
CA ASP A 60 -13.86 17.56 -15.93
C ASP A 60 -13.06 16.68 -16.92
N LEU A 61 -12.59 17.29 -18.01
CA LEU A 61 -11.88 16.56 -19.07
C LEU A 61 -10.54 15.99 -18.57
N GLU A 62 -9.94 16.60 -17.54
CA GLU A 62 -8.67 16.17 -16.96
C GLU A 62 -8.85 14.88 -16.17
N ASP A 63 -9.93 14.78 -15.38
CA ASP A 63 -10.31 13.54 -14.67
C ASP A 63 -10.53 12.37 -15.66
N ILE A 64 -11.14 12.65 -16.82
CA ILE A 64 -11.36 11.64 -17.88
C ILE A 64 -10.02 11.22 -18.48
N GLN A 65 -9.10 12.15 -18.73
CA GLN A 65 -7.79 11.84 -19.29
C GLN A 65 -6.94 11.01 -18.32
N GLU A 66 -6.99 11.31 -17.02
CA GLU A 66 -6.30 10.53 -15.99
C GLU A 66 -6.87 9.11 -15.89
N PHE A 67 -8.20 8.96 -15.90
CA PHE A 67 -8.83 7.64 -15.97
C PHE A 67 -8.43 6.87 -17.24
N MET A 68 -8.36 7.56 -18.39
CA MET A 68 -7.94 6.96 -19.65
C MET A 68 -6.47 6.56 -19.67
N ALA A 69 -5.62 7.20 -18.86
CA ALA A 69 -4.20 6.89 -18.70
C ALA A 69 -3.92 5.67 -17.83
N LEU A 70 -4.90 5.19 -17.04
CA LEU A 70 -4.74 3.98 -16.22
C LEU A 70 -4.40 2.74 -17.07
N PRO A 71 -3.78 1.70 -16.48
CA PRO A 71 -3.69 0.38 -17.10
C PRO A 71 -5.07 -0.18 -17.49
N LEU A 72 -5.13 -0.98 -18.56
CA LEU A 72 -6.40 -1.54 -19.05
C LEU A 72 -7.10 -2.41 -18.01
N GLU A 73 -6.34 -3.14 -17.21
CA GLU A 73 -6.83 -4.01 -16.13
C GLU A 73 -7.56 -3.22 -15.05
N ASP A 74 -6.98 -2.10 -14.60
CA ASP A 74 -7.57 -1.20 -13.61
C ASP A 74 -8.82 -0.49 -14.13
N LYS A 75 -8.83 -0.13 -15.42
CA LYS A 75 -10.02 0.42 -16.11
C LYS A 75 -11.17 -0.57 -16.14
N ILE A 76 -10.90 -1.80 -16.58
CA ILE A 76 -11.91 -2.87 -16.65
C ILE A 76 -12.47 -3.15 -15.27
N PHE A 77 -11.60 -3.25 -14.26
CA PHE A 77 -12.00 -3.45 -12.88
C PHE A 77 -12.93 -2.33 -12.38
N SER A 78 -12.55 -1.07 -12.57
CA SER A 78 -13.34 0.09 -12.14
C SER A 78 -14.71 0.15 -12.82
N ILE A 79 -14.78 -0.15 -14.12
CA ILE A 79 -16.04 -0.19 -14.87
C ILE A 79 -16.94 -1.32 -14.35
N LEU A 80 -16.40 -2.55 -14.21
CA LEU A 80 -17.16 -3.68 -13.70
C LEU A 80 -17.66 -3.43 -12.27
N PHE A 81 -16.87 -2.75 -11.45
CA PHE A 81 -17.24 -2.35 -10.10
C PHE A 81 -18.45 -1.41 -10.07
N VAL A 82 -18.42 -0.35 -10.88
CA VAL A 82 -19.56 0.59 -11.00
C VAL A 82 -20.80 -0.12 -11.53
N VAL A 83 -20.65 -0.98 -12.55
CA VAL A 83 -21.75 -1.78 -13.11
C VAL A 83 -22.32 -2.74 -12.06
N ALA A 84 -21.49 -3.39 -11.24
CA ALA A 84 -21.95 -4.28 -10.17
C ALA A 84 -22.73 -3.53 -9.09
N ILE A 85 -22.28 -2.33 -8.69
CA ILE A 85 -23.01 -1.47 -7.74
C ILE A 85 -24.35 -1.05 -8.34
N LEU A 86 -24.39 -0.61 -9.61
CA LEU A 86 -25.62 -0.23 -10.29
C LEU A 86 -26.60 -1.40 -10.38
N ALA A 87 -26.12 -2.57 -10.81
CA ALA A 87 -26.93 -3.78 -10.90
C ALA A 87 -27.49 -4.19 -9.53
N PHE A 88 -26.69 -4.07 -8.47
CA PHE A 88 -27.13 -4.32 -7.10
C PHE A 88 -28.20 -3.33 -6.63
N VAL A 89 -28.02 -2.03 -6.88
CA VAL A 89 -29.01 -1.00 -6.52
C VAL A 89 -30.31 -1.22 -7.28
N ILE A 90 -30.25 -1.52 -8.58
CA ILE A 90 -31.42 -1.83 -9.42
C ILE A 90 -32.12 -3.09 -8.88
N TRP A 91 -31.38 -4.16 -8.63
CA TRP A 91 -31.93 -5.40 -8.11
C TRP A 91 -32.58 -5.20 -6.72
N TYR A 92 -31.89 -4.50 -5.82
CA TYR A 92 -32.36 -4.22 -4.47
C TYR A 92 -33.64 -3.37 -4.47
N THR A 93 -33.70 -2.35 -5.34
CA THR A 93 -34.87 -1.47 -5.45
C THR A 93 -36.07 -2.17 -6.09
N LEU A 94 -35.85 -3.02 -7.10
CA LEU A 94 -36.93 -3.69 -7.84
C LEU A 94 -37.42 -4.99 -7.18
N MET A 95 -36.52 -5.87 -6.77
CA MET A 95 -36.85 -7.21 -6.27
C MET A 95 -36.59 -7.38 -4.77
N GLY A 96 -35.66 -6.61 -4.21
CA GLY A 96 -35.20 -6.74 -2.83
C GLY A 96 -36.36 -6.76 -1.84
N LYS A 97 -37.32 -5.82 -1.96
CA LYS A 97 -38.47 -5.70 -1.05
C LYS A 97 -39.35 -6.95 -0.90
N LYS A 98 -39.38 -7.85 -1.88
CA LYS A 98 -40.23 -9.05 -1.87
C LYS A 98 -39.49 -10.33 -1.46
N MET A 99 -38.16 -10.32 -1.40
CA MET A 99 -37.39 -11.50 -1.00
C MET A 99 -37.38 -11.69 0.51
N ALA A 100 -37.32 -12.95 0.96
CA ALA A 100 -37.10 -13.28 2.36
C ALA A 100 -35.68 -12.90 2.81
N LEU A 101 -35.53 -12.45 4.07
CA LEU A 101 -34.28 -11.97 4.65
C LEU A 101 -33.11 -12.97 4.48
N PHE A 102 -33.38 -14.28 4.62
CA PHE A 102 -32.35 -15.32 4.52
C PHE A 102 -31.69 -15.41 3.14
N LEU A 103 -32.35 -14.94 2.08
CA LEU A 103 -31.80 -14.85 0.72
C LEU A 103 -31.03 -13.54 0.49
N ARG A 104 -31.38 -12.47 1.21
CA ARG A 104 -30.73 -11.15 1.05
C ARG A 104 -29.34 -11.13 1.69
N ILE A 105 -29.19 -11.74 2.86
CA ILE A 105 -27.92 -11.72 3.62
C ILE A 105 -26.76 -12.35 2.82
N PRO A 106 -26.87 -13.55 2.23
CA PRO A 106 -25.78 -14.13 1.43
C PRO A 106 -25.44 -13.32 0.19
N ILE A 107 -26.43 -12.69 -0.46
CA ILE A 107 -26.20 -11.85 -1.64
C ILE A 107 -25.45 -10.57 -1.26
N ILE A 108 -25.86 -9.92 -0.16
CA ILE A 108 -25.16 -8.75 0.39
C ILE A 108 -23.73 -9.12 0.76
N ILE A 109 -23.51 -10.25 1.44
CA ILE A 109 -22.17 -10.72 1.79
C ILE A 109 -21.34 -11.03 0.54
N GLY A 110 -21.91 -11.71 -0.46
CA GLY A 110 -21.23 -12.04 -1.71
C GLY A 110 -20.79 -10.79 -2.48
N LEU A 111 -21.67 -9.80 -2.62
CA LEU A 111 -21.34 -8.52 -3.25
C LEU A 111 -20.35 -7.70 -2.44
N SER A 112 -20.49 -7.71 -1.11
CA SER A 112 -19.56 -7.07 -0.20
C SER A 112 -18.14 -7.61 -0.38
N LEU A 113 -18.00 -8.93 -0.43
CA LEU A 113 -16.72 -9.60 -0.67
C LEU A 113 -16.19 -9.33 -2.09
N LEU A 114 -17.06 -9.30 -3.10
CA LEU A 114 -16.69 -8.95 -4.47
C LEU A 114 -16.12 -7.52 -4.57
N ILE A 115 -16.58 -6.61 -3.72
CA ILE A 115 -16.12 -5.21 -3.64
C ILE A 115 -14.86 -5.09 -2.77
N LEU A 116 -14.85 -5.74 -1.60
CA LEU A 116 -13.79 -5.66 -0.60
C LEU A 116 -12.51 -6.36 -1.04
N VAL A 117 -12.60 -7.53 -1.69
CA VAL A 117 -11.41 -8.31 -2.06
C VAL A 117 -10.52 -7.57 -3.07
N PRO A 118 -11.04 -6.99 -4.15
CA PRO A 118 -10.19 -6.30 -5.11
C PRO A 118 -9.69 -4.93 -4.61
N THR A 119 -10.51 -4.18 -3.86
CA THR A 119 -10.06 -2.92 -3.22
C THR A 119 -8.98 -3.17 -2.19
N TYR A 120 -9.02 -4.34 -1.54
CA TYR A 120 -7.93 -4.81 -0.69
C TYR A 120 -6.68 -5.18 -1.51
N LEU A 121 -6.83 -5.93 -2.59
CA LEU A 121 -5.70 -6.36 -3.44
C LEU A 121 -4.99 -5.19 -4.13
N SER A 122 -5.68 -4.08 -4.41
CA SER A 122 -5.08 -2.87 -4.95
C SER A 122 -4.34 -2.01 -3.91
N GLY A 123 -4.23 -2.48 -2.65
CA GLY A 123 -3.52 -1.79 -1.57
C GLY A 123 -4.24 -0.53 -1.07
N ASN A 124 -5.47 -0.27 -1.49
CA ASN A 124 -6.15 0.99 -1.23
C ASN A 124 -7.06 0.89 0.02
N MET A 125 -6.43 0.96 1.20
CA MET A 125 -7.08 0.81 2.51
C MET A 125 -8.29 1.75 2.73
N ILE A 126 -8.30 2.93 2.10
CA ILE A 126 -9.38 3.91 2.24
C ILE A 126 -10.69 3.36 1.65
N TRP A 127 -10.64 2.81 0.44
CA TRP A 127 -11.82 2.24 -0.22
C TRP A 127 -12.36 1.01 0.51
N PHE A 128 -11.45 0.21 1.07
CA PHE A 128 -11.82 -0.91 1.92
C PHE A 128 -12.60 -0.47 3.16
N MET A 129 -12.14 0.59 3.85
CA MET A 129 -12.86 1.16 4.99
C MET A 129 -14.23 1.72 4.58
N VAL A 130 -14.31 2.46 3.47
CA VAL A 130 -15.58 3.01 2.96
C VAL A 130 -16.57 1.88 2.64
N ALA A 131 -16.13 0.80 2.00
CA ALA A 131 -16.96 -0.36 1.72
C ALA A 131 -17.46 -1.01 3.01
N ALA A 132 -16.58 -1.25 3.99
CA ALA A 132 -16.95 -1.87 5.27
C ALA A 132 -17.97 -1.03 6.07
N ILE A 133 -17.79 0.30 6.11
CA ILE A 133 -18.75 1.23 6.72
C ILE A 133 -20.10 1.16 5.98
N THR A 134 -20.07 1.19 4.64
CA THR A 134 -21.28 1.15 3.81
C THR A 134 -22.09 -0.12 4.07
N ILE A 135 -21.42 -1.28 4.13
CA ILE A 135 -22.07 -2.57 4.41
C ILE A 135 -22.72 -2.55 5.80
N THR A 136 -22.01 -2.02 6.79
CA THR A 136 -22.53 -1.90 8.16
C THR A 136 -23.79 -1.05 8.21
N VAL A 137 -23.79 0.11 7.52
CA VAL A 137 -24.95 0.99 7.41
C VAL A 137 -26.11 0.28 6.71
N VAL A 138 -25.86 -0.41 5.60
CA VAL A 138 -26.89 -1.16 4.86
C VAL A 138 -27.52 -2.23 5.74
N LEU A 139 -26.74 -2.97 6.53
CA LEU A 139 -27.26 -3.98 7.45
C LEU A 139 -28.17 -3.36 8.53
N ILE A 140 -27.76 -2.23 9.11
CA ILE A 140 -28.56 -1.50 10.13
C ILE A 140 -29.88 -0.99 9.52
N VAL A 141 -29.82 -0.40 8.33
CA VAL A 141 -31.02 0.13 7.65
C VAL A 141 -31.97 -1.00 7.25
N THR A 142 -31.44 -2.10 6.72
CA THR A 142 -32.25 -3.27 6.31
C THR A 142 -32.98 -3.86 7.50
N TRP A 143 -32.30 -3.97 8.65
CA TRP A 143 -32.93 -4.41 9.88
C TRP A 143 -34.10 -3.52 10.31
N TYR A 144 -33.88 -2.20 10.33
CA TYR A 144 -34.89 -1.23 10.74
C TYR A 144 -36.14 -1.31 9.86
N GLN A 145 -35.95 -1.47 8.54
CA GLN A 145 -37.05 -1.58 7.58
C GLN A 145 -37.91 -2.82 7.82
N GLU A 146 -37.32 -3.96 8.18
CA GLU A 146 -38.08 -5.20 8.37
C GLU A 146 -38.84 -5.27 9.68
N HIS A 147 -38.24 -4.79 10.77
CA HIS A 147 -38.83 -4.99 12.10
C HIS A 147 -39.72 -3.82 12.52
N GLY A 148 -39.72 -2.72 11.75
CA GLY A 148 -40.54 -1.53 12.01
C GLY A 148 -40.28 -0.89 13.38
N ARG A 149 -39.21 -1.30 14.06
CA ARG A 149 -38.82 -0.90 15.40
C ARG A 149 -37.31 -0.84 15.47
N PHE A 150 -36.80 0.08 16.28
CA PHE A 150 -35.39 0.06 16.64
C PHE A 150 -35.04 -1.28 17.30
N MET A 151 -33.87 -1.79 16.93
CA MET A 151 -33.29 -3.00 17.53
C MET A 151 -33.20 -2.78 19.05
N ASN A 152 -33.61 -3.76 19.87
CA ASN A 152 -33.45 -3.66 21.33
C ASN A 152 -31.97 -3.36 21.65
N THR A 153 -31.70 -2.48 22.60
CA THR A 153 -30.37 -1.97 22.96
C THR A 153 -29.34 -3.10 23.08
N THR A 154 -29.69 -4.23 23.69
CA THR A 154 -28.79 -5.39 23.82
C THR A 154 -28.41 -6.00 22.47
N ARG A 155 -29.36 -6.14 21.54
CA ARG A 155 -29.13 -6.67 20.19
C ARG A 155 -28.38 -5.68 19.31
N LEU A 156 -28.67 -4.38 19.47
CA LEU A 156 -27.94 -3.31 18.79
C LEU A 156 -26.47 -3.33 19.19
N ILE A 157 -26.18 -3.37 20.50
CA ILE A 157 -24.82 -3.45 21.03
C ILE A 157 -24.11 -4.71 20.51
N GLY A 158 -24.75 -5.88 20.55
CA GLY A 158 -24.16 -7.11 20.02
C GLY A 158 -23.86 -7.04 18.52
N THR A 159 -24.76 -6.44 17.73
CA THR A 159 -24.55 -6.27 16.29
C THR A 159 -23.43 -5.28 15.98
N LEU A 160 -23.37 -4.17 16.72
CA LEU A 160 -22.30 -3.17 16.58
C LEU A 160 -20.95 -3.77 16.98
N LEU A 161 -20.86 -4.47 18.11
CA LEU A 161 -19.63 -5.14 18.54
C LEU A 161 -19.19 -6.22 17.55
N GLY A 162 -20.14 -7.02 17.03
CA GLY A 162 -19.86 -8.02 16.00
C GLY A 162 -19.34 -7.40 14.71
N ALA A 163 -19.96 -6.31 14.24
CA ALA A 163 -19.52 -5.57 13.05
C ALA A 163 -18.14 -4.94 13.28
N LEU A 164 -17.88 -4.37 14.45
CA LEU A 164 -16.62 -3.71 14.79
C LEU A 164 -15.48 -4.72 14.95
N LEU A 165 -15.75 -5.89 15.52
CA LEU A 165 -14.79 -7.00 15.60
C LEU A 165 -14.50 -7.59 14.21
N LEU A 166 -15.54 -7.78 13.39
CA LEU A 166 -15.39 -8.25 12.01
C LEU A 166 -14.60 -7.24 11.16
N LEU A 167 -14.85 -5.94 11.33
CA LEU A 167 -14.09 -4.87 10.71
C LEU A 167 -12.65 -4.84 11.24
N GLY A 168 -12.43 -5.04 12.53
CA GLY A 168 -11.10 -5.18 13.11
C GLY A 168 -10.31 -6.37 12.54
N LEU A 169 -10.96 -7.51 12.33
CA LEU A 169 -10.33 -8.68 11.71
C LEU A 169 -10.09 -8.49 10.20
N LEU A 170 -11.09 -7.98 9.48
CA LEU A 170 -11.02 -7.79 8.02
C LEU A 170 -10.14 -6.61 7.61
N VAL A 171 -10.03 -5.55 8.40
CA VAL A 171 -9.12 -4.42 8.14
C VAL A 171 -7.78 -4.67 8.81
N GLY A 172 -7.77 -5.17 10.05
CA GLY A 172 -6.57 -5.25 10.87
C GLY A 172 -5.61 -6.35 10.43
N LEU A 173 -6.08 -7.55 10.11
CA LEU A 173 -5.19 -8.62 9.61
C LEU A 173 -4.53 -8.23 8.28
N PRO A 174 -5.27 -7.68 7.31
CA PRO A 174 -4.69 -7.43 6.02
C PRO A 174 -3.87 -6.13 6.00
N ALA A 175 -4.26 -5.13 6.79
CA ALA A 175 -3.40 -3.98 7.07
C ALA A 175 -2.11 -4.44 7.77
N TYR A 176 -2.19 -5.30 8.78
CA TYR A 176 -1.01 -5.90 9.42
C TYR A 176 -0.12 -6.60 8.39
N TYR A 177 -0.71 -7.43 7.52
CA TYR A 177 0.03 -8.10 6.45
C TYR A 177 0.72 -7.10 5.53
N TYR A 178 0.00 -6.06 5.09
CA TYR A 178 0.55 -4.98 4.26
C TYR A 178 1.68 -4.21 4.95
N PHE A 179 1.54 -3.93 6.26
CA PHE A 179 2.57 -3.28 7.07
C PHE A 179 3.81 -4.18 7.25
N THR A 180 3.64 -5.50 7.23
CA THR A 180 4.74 -6.47 7.34
C THR A 180 5.29 -6.97 6.01
N ALA A 181 4.63 -6.66 4.89
CA ALA A 181 5.02 -7.17 3.58
C ALA A 181 6.36 -6.54 3.17
N SER A 182 7.31 -7.39 2.80
CA SER A 182 8.61 -6.98 2.26
C SER A 182 8.66 -7.27 0.76
N GLU A 183 9.07 -6.29 -0.03
CA GLU A 183 9.28 -6.43 -1.48
C GLU A 183 10.73 -6.88 -1.73
N GLU A 184 10.93 -8.03 -2.39
CA GLU A 184 12.28 -8.46 -2.79
C GLU A 184 12.82 -7.54 -3.88
N MET A 185 14.04 -7.03 -3.69
CA MET A 185 14.69 -6.15 -4.66
C MET A 185 15.41 -6.95 -5.74
N SER A 186 15.11 -6.68 -7.00
CA SER A 186 15.73 -7.37 -8.15
C SER A 186 17.06 -6.75 -8.60
N ASN A 187 17.29 -5.47 -8.34
CA ASN A 187 18.49 -4.75 -8.78
C ASN A 187 19.56 -4.71 -7.68
N ILE A 188 20.28 -5.83 -7.53
CA ILE A 188 21.38 -5.97 -6.58
C ILE A 188 22.68 -6.18 -7.37
N GLU A 189 23.61 -5.25 -7.23
CA GLU A 189 24.96 -5.38 -7.73
C GLU A 189 25.88 -5.91 -6.64
N VAL A 190 26.79 -6.80 -7.03
CA VAL A 190 27.71 -7.44 -6.10
C VAL A 190 29.12 -7.33 -6.65
N SER A 191 30.05 -6.87 -5.82
CA SER A 191 31.46 -6.76 -6.16
C SER A 191 32.34 -7.17 -4.98
N SER A 192 33.62 -7.43 -5.26
CA SER A 192 34.62 -7.69 -4.24
C SER A 192 35.92 -7.02 -4.65
N LYS A 193 36.57 -6.31 -3.72
CA LYS A 193 37.93 -5.79 -3.95
C LYS A 193 38.97 -6.89 -3.88
N ASN A 194 38.67 -7.99 -3.19
CA ASN A 194 39.53 -9.16 -3.14
C ASN A 194 38.97 -10.28 -4.05
N PRO A 195 39.70 -10.68 -5.12
CA PRO A 195 39.22 -11.73 -6.02
C PRO A 195 39.06 -13.10 -5.34
N SER A 196 39.67 -13.32 -4.16
CA SER A 196 39.50 -14.56 -3.40
C SER A 196 38.20 -14.62 -2.59
N LEU A 197 37.47 -13.51 -2.46
CA LEU A 197 36.21 -13.43 -1.72
C LEU A 197 35.05 -13.17 -2.67
N GLN A 198 34.00 -13.98 -2.54
CA GLN A 198 32.82 -13.90 -3.37
C GLN A 198 31.57 -13.85 -2.49
N ILE A 199 30.71 -12.88 -2.73
CA ILE A 199 29.38 -12.84 -2.12
C ILE A 199 28.46 -13.78 -2.91
N ILE A 200 27.78 -14.68 -2.22
CA ILE A 200 26.85 -15.69 -2.75
C ILE A 200 25.53 -15.67 -1.97
N ASP A 201 24.48 -16.24 -2.56
CA ASP A 201 23.15 -16.41 -1.93
C ASP A 201 22.62 -15.13 -1.25
N TYR A 202 22.84 -13.98 -1.90
CA TYR A 202 22.46 -12.68 -1.39
C TYR A 202 21.01 -12.36 -1.71
N LYS A 203 20.37 -11.62 -0.81
CA LYS A 203 19.02 -11.07 -0.98
C LYS A 203 18.94 -9.69 -0.38
N ALA A 204 18.07 -8.85 -0.96
CA ALA A 204 17.70 -7.58 -0.38
C ALA A 204 16.17 -7.43 -0.43
N TYR A 205 15.60 -6.91 0.65
CA TYR A 205 14.18 -6.72 0.84
C TYR A 205 13.92 -5.27 1.19
N ARG A 206 12.99 -4.63 0.49
CA ARG A 206 12.48 -3.32 0.88
C ARG A 206 11.28 -3.52 1.79
N LEU A 207 11.28 -2.85 2.94
CA LEU A 207 10.11 -2.81 3.81
C LEU A 207 9.07 -1.87 3.19
N SER A 208 7.94 -2.44 2.76
CA SER A 208 6.93 -1.75 1.94
C SER A 208 6.32 -0.52 2.62
N PHE A 209 6.27 -0.51 3.96
CA PHE A 209 5.61 0.57 4.68
C PHE A 209 6.39 1.89 4.68
N SER A 210 7.71 1.85 4.83
CA SER A 210 8.52 3.07 4.78
C SER A 210 9.06 3.36 3.38
N GLY A 211 9.20 2.33 2.53
CA GLY A 211 9.86 2.41 1.22
C GLY A 211 11.35 2.78 1.28
N SER A 212 11.82 3.28 2.43
CA SER A 212 13.16 3.81 2.67
C SER A 212 14.08 2.83 3.42
N THR A 213 13.50 1.83 4.07
CA THR A 213 14.27 0.80 4.77
C THR A 213 14.48 -0.42 3.88
N VAL A 214 15.74 -0.73 3.62
CA VAL A 214 16.16 -1.94 2.90
C VAL A 214 16.90 -2.84 3.87
N GLU A 215 16.50 -4.10 3.93
CA GLU A 215 17.19 -5.16 4.63
C GLU A 215 17.97 -5.97 3.61
N PHE A 216 19.19 -6.39 3.94
CA PHE A 216 20.01 -7.19 3.04
C PHE A 216 20.78 -8.25 3.84
N GLY A 217 21.11 -9.35 3.18
CA GLY A 217 21.89 -10.43 3.76
C GLY A 217 22.37 -11.40 2.70
N GLY A 218 23.29 -12.27 3.07
CA GLY A 218 23.85 -13.29 2.19
C GLY A 218 25.00 -14.02 2.84
N TYR A 219 25.88 -14.59 2.02
CA TYR A 219 27.08 -15.27 2.48
C TYR A 219 28.30 -14.78 1.72
N VAL A 220 29.46 -14.77 2.38
CA VAL A 220 30.75 -14.53 1.75
C VAL A 220 31.52 -15.84 1.75
N LYS A 221 31.90 -16.31 0.57
CA LYS A 221 32.72 -17.50 0.37
C LYS A 221 34.17 -17.12 0.15
N ASN A 222 35.07 -17.81 0.84
CA ASN A 222 36.51 -17.72 0.60
C ASN A 222 36.95 -18.77 -0.42
N ASN A 223 37.20 -18.34 -1.65
CA ASN A 223 37.73 -19.16 -2.74
C ASN A 223 39.28 -19.15 -2.79
N GLY A 224 39.94 -18.45 -1.86
CA GLY A 224 41.39 -18.43 -1.73
C GLY A 224 41.96 -19.66 -1.01
N ASN A 225 43.29 -19.67 -0.89
CA ASN A 225 44.03 -20.78 -0.27
C ASN A 225 44.43 -20.50 1.20
N THR A 226 44.17 -19.31 1.71
CA THR A 226 44.48 -18.90 3.08
C THR A 226 43.20 -18.49 3.82
N PRO A 227 43.10 -18.72 5.14
CA PRO A 227 42.01 -18.18 5.92
C PRO A 227 42.04 -16.64 5.91
N VAL A 228 40.86 -16.02 5.92
CA VAL A 228 40.69 -14.55 6.05
C VAL A 228 39.94 -14.25 7.32
N SER A 229 40.22 -13.13 7.98
CA SER A 229 39.55 -12.73 9.22
C SER A 229 38.85 -11.37 9.08
N PHE A 230 37.83 -11.14 9.91
CA PHE A 230 37.13 -9.85 10.02
C PHE A 230 36.66 -9.26 8.68
N VAL A 231 36.07 -10.09 7.82
CA VAL A 231 35.63 -9.67 6.48
C VAL A 231 34.54 -8.60 6.58
N LYS A 232 34.78 -7.45 5.94
CA LYS A 232 33.89 -6.28 5.99
C LYS A 232 33.14 -6.09 4.67
N ILE A 233 31.84 -5.91 4.78
CA ILE A 233 30.91 -5.68 3.67
C ILE A 233 30.41 -4.24 3.72
N ASN A 234 30.47 -3.56 2.58
CA ASN A 234 29.87 -2.25 2.37
C ASN A 234 28.60 -2.38 1.52
N ALA A 235 27.48 -1.90 2.04
CA ALA A 235 26.19 -1.85 1.36
C ALA A 235 25.86 -0.40 1.02
N THR A 236 25.80 -0.10 -0.28
CA THR A 236 25.46 1.22 -0.81
C THR A 236 24.10 1.17 -1.49
N GLY A 237 23.16 1.99 -1.04
CA GLY A 237 21.84 2.16 -1.65
C GLY A 237 21.79 3.37 -2.58
N TYR A 238 21.22 3.18 -3.77
CA TYR A 238 21.10 4.21 -4.81
C TYR A 238 19.63 4.53 -5.12
N ASP A 239 19.35 5.80 -5.42
CA ASP A 239 18.05 6.23 -5.97
C ASP A 239 17.92 5.93 -7.47
N THR A 240 16.78 6.29 -8.05
CA THR A 240 16.49 6.14 -9.49
C THR A 240 17.44 6.93 -10.39
N ASN A 241 18.03 8.00 -9.87
CA ASN A 241 18.97 8.86 -10.58
C ASN A 241 20.42 8.38 -10.44
N GLY A 242 20.66 7.31 -9.67
CA GLY A 242 21.99 6.77 -9.39
C GLY A 242 22.76 7.52 -8.31
N ASN A 243 22.13 8.42 -7.55
CA ASN A 243 22.76 9.07 -6.41
C ASN A 243 22.83 8.13 -5.22
N ILE A 244 23.86 8.28 -4.39
CA ILE A 244 23.99 7.52 -3.14
C ILE A 244 23.02 8.09 -2.11
N VAL A 245 22.01 7.31 -1.76
CA VAL A 245 21.05 7.65 -0.69
C VAL A 245 21.57 7.13 0.65
N SER A 246 22.31 6.01 0.64
CA SER A 246 22.85 5.46 1.87
C SER A 246 24.10 4.62 1.68
N ASN A 247 24.92 4.56 2.72
CA ASN A 247 26.15 3.79 2.76
C ASN A 247 26.35 3.24 4.17
N LYS A 248 26.38 1.90 4.31
CA LYS A 248 26.51 1.20 5.60
C LYS A 248 27.52 0.08 5.48
N THR A 249 28.26 -0.17 6.56
CA THR A 249 29.16 -1.32 6.65
C THR A 249 28.65 -2.33 7.67
N THR A 250 28.90 -3.60 7.41
CA THR A 250 28.68 -4.73 8.32
C THR A 250 29.87 -5.69 8.24
N PHE A 251 29.96 -6.60 9.18
CA PHE A 251 30.89 -7.73 9.13
C PHE A 251 30.13 -9.02 8.84
N VAL A 252 30.88 -10.04 8.43
CA VAL A 252 30.42 -11.43 8.45
C VAL A 252 30.29 -11.92 9.90
N ASP A 253 29.47 -12.94 10.13
CA ASP A 253 29.19 -13.49 11.46
C ASP A 253 30.40 -14.22 12.06
N ASP A 254 31.18 -14.93 11.25
CA ASP A 254 32.37 -15.65 11.69
C ASP A 254 33.62 -14.74 11.65
N ASP A 255 34.37 -14.70 12.75
CA ASP A 255 35.63 -13.95 12.83
C ASP A 255 36.66 -14.39 11.77
N ARG A 256 36.56 -15.64 11.28
CA ARG A 256 37.49 -16.23 10.32
C ARG A 256 36.78 -17.16 9.33
N ILE A 257 37.06 -17.00 8.04
CA ILE A 257 36.56 -17.84 6.95
C ILE A 257 37.71 -18.68 6.36
N PHE A 258 37.66 -20.00 6.57
CA PHE A 258 38.64 -20.93 6.01
C PHE A 258 38.50 -21.08 4.48
N PRO A 259 39.56 -21.51 3.77
CA PRO A 259 39.50 -21.86 2.34
C PRO A 259 38.32 -22.78 2.01
N GLY A 260 37.56 -22.42 0.99
CA GLY A 260 36.38 -23.15 0.52
C GLY A 260 35.11 -22.95 1.37
N SER A 261 35.22 -22.35 2.56
CA SER A 261 34.09 -22.13 3.47
C SER A 261 33.38 -20.80 3.19
N SER A 262 32.17 -20.66 3.73
CA SER A 262 31.40 -19.42 3.68
C SER A 262 30.97 -18.98 5.09
N SER A 263 30.91 -17.67 5.30
CA SER A 263 30.30 -17.07 6.50
C SER A 263 29.12 -16.22 6.09
N LYS A 264 28.07 -16.27 6.90
CA LYS A 264 26.89 -15.41 6.71
C LYS A 264 27.26 -13.94 6.98
N PHE A 265 26.57 -13.03 6.31
CA PHE A 265 26.51 -11.62 6.70
C PHE A 265 25.07 -11.12 6.61
N GLY A 266 24.82 -10.03 7.34
CA GLY A 266 23.53 -9.38 7.39
C GLY A 266 22.82 -9.68 8.70
N TYR A 267 22.47 -8.60 9.40
CA TYR A 267 21.52 -8.64 10.50
C TYR A 267 20.45 -7.57 10.23
N LEU A 268 19.19 -8.03 10.28
CA LEU A 268 17.97 -7.21 10.27
C LEU A 268 18.14 -6.06 11.27
N SER A 269 17.72 -4.85 10.93
CA SER A 269 17.80 -3.65 11.76
C SER A 269 19.20 -3.02 11.93
N LYS A 270 19.62 -2.27 10.90
CA LYS A 270 19.77 -0.82 11.11
C LYS A 270 18.99 -0.09 10.04
N LYS A 271 17.94 0.62 10.48
CA LYS A 271 17.09 1.48 9.67
C LYS A 271 17.96 2.32 8.73
N PHE A 272 17.85 2.09 7.43
CA PHE A 272 18.35 3.02 6.43
C PHE A 272 17.44 4.25 6.53
N SER A 273 17.93 5.33 7.13
CA SER A 273 17.20 6.59 7.18
C SER A 273 17.27 7.27 5.80
N GLY A 274 16.51 6.76 4.83
CA GLY A 274 16.04 7.60 3.73
C GLY A 274 14.90 8.46 4.27
N SER A 275 14.92 9.77 4.00
CA SER A 275 13.84 10.66 4.44
C SER A 275 12.52 10.16 3.87
N LEU A 276 11.53 9.95 4.75
CA LEU A 276 10.14 9.62 4.35
C LEU A 276 9.50 10.75 3.55
N GLU A 277 10.10 11.94 3.55
CA GLU A 277 9.54 13.16 2.98
C GLU A 277 9.88 13.33 1.49
N ASP A 278 10.81 12.54 0.94
CA ASP A 278 11.22 12.64 -0.46
C ASP A 278 11.03 11.28 -1.18
N PRO A 279 9.89 11.09 -1.91
CA PRO A 279 9.63 9.85 -2.63
C PRO A 279 10.65 9.56 -3.74
N GLU A 280 11.40 10.56 -4.22
CA GLU A 280 12.44 10.38 -5.23
C GLU A 280 13.73 9.81 -4.64
N ARG A 281 13.93 9.89 -3.31
CA ARG A 281 15.07 9.26 -2.60
C ARG A 281 14.81 7.81 -2.20
N ARG A 282 13.91 7.12 -2.90
CA ARG A 282 13.67 5.68 -2.71
C ARG A 282 14.89 4.89 -3.18
N ILE A 283 15.42 4.01 -2.33
CA ILE A 283 16.52 3.11 -2.71
C ILE A 283 15.98 2.09 -3.71
N VAL A 284 16.37 2.18 -4.98
CA VAL A 284 15.95 1.24 -6.05
C VAL A 284 17.01 0.22 -6.41
N LYS A 285 18.26 0.48 -6.02
CA LYS A 285 19.41 -0.39 -6.30
C LYS A 285 20.30 -0.49 -5.08
N VAL A 286 20.85 -1.68 -4.84
CA VAL A 286 21.81 -1.93 -3.75
C VAL A 286 23.09 -2.48 -4.35
N LYS A 287 24.24 -1.91 -3.98
CA LYS A 287 25.56 -2.48 -4.26
C LYS A 287 26.13 -3.07 -2.97
N LEU A 288 26.46 -4.36 -2.99
CA LEU A 288 27.17 -5.05 -1.93
C LEU A 288 28.63 -5.24 -2.35
N GLU A 289 29.55 -4.75 -1.54
CA GLU A 289 30.98 -4.80 -1.85
C GLU A 289 31.80 -5.35 -0.67
N VAL A 290 32.62 -6.37 -0.90
CA VAL A 290 33.66 -6.76 0.07
C VAL A 290 34.79 -5.73 0.00
N ILE A 291 35.01 -4.98 1.07
CA ILE A 291 35.95 -3.85 1.06
C ILE A 291 37.27 -4.11 1.78
N ASP A 292 37.29 -5.00 2.77
CA ASP A 292 38.46 -5.20 3.63
C ASP A 292 38.43 -6.56 4.35
N TYR A 293 39.61 -7.06 4.73
CA TYR A 293 39.82 -8.24 5.57
C TYR A 293 41.22 -8.17 6.22
N ILE A 294 41.37 -8.82 7.37
CA ILE A 294 42.63 -8.92 8.12
C ILE A 294 43.16 -10.35 8.06
#